data_AF-A0A9D2LQ63-F1
#
_entry.id   AF-A0A9D2LQ63-F1
#
_cell.length_a   1.000
_cell.length_b   1.000
_cell.length_c   1.000
_cell.angle_alpha   90.00
_cell.angle_beta   90.00
_cell.angle_gamma   90.00
#
_symmetry.space_group_name_H-M   'P 1'
#
loop_
_entity.id
_entity.type
_entity.pdbx_description
1 polymer ?
#
loop_
_entity_poly.entity_id
_entity_poly.type
_entity_poly.pdbx_seq_one_letter_code
_entity_poly.pdbx_strand_id
1 'polypeptide(L)'
;MEGLFYCFLSNRQATLVNMVIGVLLFIALLFLFFCKSSRDERGRKIIGKASIIALICFGICATLFSHYMQYIATQQSPDGDVLVLDAFLAVNAIQLIFNITVIVEIVGILILRHRE
;
A
#
# COMPACT_ATOMS: atom_id res chain seq x y z
N MET A 1 -15.86 15.12 -6.46
CA MET A 1 -14.61 14.66 -5.81
C MET A 1 -14.03 13.41 -6.48
N GLU A 2 -14.84 12.54 -7.09
CA GLU A 2 -14.37 11.30 -7.75
C GLU A 2 -13.45 11.55 -8.97
N GLY A 3 -13.69 12.61 -9.74
CA GLY A 3 -12.84 12.97 -10.89
C GLY A 3 -11.40 13.39 -10.51
N LEU A 4 -11.18 13.93 -9.30
CA LEU A 4 -9.83 14.28 -8.84
C LEU A 4 -9.03 13.04 -8.45
N PHE A 5 -9.67 12.07 -7.81
CA PHE A 5 -9.05 10.79 -7.44
C PHE A 5 -8.66 9.99 -8.69
N TYR A 6 -9.55 9.97 -9.69
CA TYR A 6 -9.27 9.35 -10.98
C TYR A 6 -8.13 10.04 -11.74
N CYS A 7 -8.14 11.38 -11.84
CA CYS A 7 -7.05 12.15 -12.45
C CYS A 7 -5.70 11.94 -11.71
N PHE A 8 -5.73 11.86 -10.38
CA PHE A 8 -4.51 11.62 -9.60
C PHE A 8 -3.98 10.21 -9.83
N LEU A 9 -4.86 9.21 -9.91
CA LEU A 9 -4.48 7.82 -10.11
C LEU A 9 -4.00 7.52 -11.53
N SER A 10 -4.58 8.16 -12.55
CA SER A 10 -4.23 8.01 -13.97
C SER A 10 -3.01 8.87 -14.38
N ASN A 11 -2.52 9.76 -13.51
CA ASN A 11 -1.34 10.56 -13.81
C ASN A 11 -0.04 9.76 -13.68
N ARG A 12 0.66 9.57 -14.81
CA ARG A 12 1.97 8.92 -14.89
C ARG A 12 3.02 9.48 -13.93
N GLN A 13 3.06 10.79 -13.70
CA GLN A 13 4.01 11.39 -12.76
C GLN A 13 3.69 11.00 -11.31
N ALA A 14 2.40 10.96 -10.96
CA ALA A 14 1.98 10.51 -9.65
C ALA A 14 2.34 9.04 -9.42
N THR A 15 2.16 8.17 -10.44
CA THR A 15 2.57 6.76 -10.39
C THR A 15 4.08 6.62 -10.12
N LEU A 16 4.93 7.39 -10.83
CA LEU A 16 6.38 7.34 -10.65
C LEU A 16 6.79 7.79 -9.25
N VAL A 17 6.24 8.89 -8.74
CA VAL A 17 6.50 9.38 -7.38
C VAL A 17 6.09 8.32 -6.36
N ASN A 18 4.92 7.70 -6.54
CA ASN A 18 4.40 6.68 -5.64
C ASN A 18 5.28 5.42 -5.62
N MET A 19 5.83 5.02 -6.78
CA MET A 19 6.81 3.93 -6.87
C MET A 19 8.13 4.26 -6.15
N VAL A 20 8.67 5.46 -6.36
CA VAL A 20 9.92 5.90 -5.68
C VAL A 20 9.73 5.91 -4.17
N ILE A 21 8.61 6.45 -3.69
CA ILE A 21 8.25 6.43 -2.26
C ILE A 21 8.15 4.99 -1.75
N GLY A 22 7.51 4.09 -2.52
CA GLY A 22 7.39 2.69 -2.14
C GLY A 22 8.72 1.97 -1.99
N VAL A 23 9.66 2.22 -2.91
CA VAL A 23 11.02 1.68 -2.81
C VAL A 23 11.74 2.18 -1.57
N LEU A 24 11.66 3.48 -1.28
CA LEU A 24 12.27 4.07 -0.09
C LEU A 24 11.68 3.51 1.22
N LEU A 25 10.35 3.37 1.27
CA LEU A 25 9.64 2.76 2.40
C LEU A 25 10.04 1.29 2.60
N PHE A 26 10.15 0.53 1.51
CA PHE A 26 10.56 -0.86 1.56
C PHE A 26 11.99 -1.02 2.08
N ILE A 27 12.93 -0.18 1.61
CA ILE A 27 14.31 -0.16 2.13
C ILE A 27 14.32 0.15 3.63
N ALA A 28 13.52 1.11 4.09
CA ALA A 28 13.40 1.44 5.51
C ALA A 28 12.85 0.26 6.34
N LEU A 29 11.84 -0.45 5.82
CA LEU A 29 11.27 -1.63 6.46
C LEU A 29 12.28 -2.78 6.55
N LEU A 30 13.03 -3.05 5.46
CA LEU A 30 14.12 -4.03 5.49
C LEU A 30 15.18 -3.66 6.53
N PHE A 31 15.56 -2.38 6.61
CA PHE A 31 16.50 -1.92 7.63
C PHE A 31 15.98 -2.18 9.05
N LEU A 32 14.68 -1.97 9.30
CA LEU A 32 14.06 -2.27 10.59
C LEU A 32 14.04 -3.76 10.92
N PHE A 33 13.84 -4.63 9.93
CA PHE A 33 13.86 -6.09 10.10
C PHE A 33 15.28 -6.63 10.34
N PHE A 34 16.29 -6.11 9.66
CA PHE A 34 17.66 -6.62 9.75
C PHE A 34 18.53 -5.88 10.78
N CYS A 35 18.04 -4.80 11.37
CA CYS A 35 18.72 -4.10 12.46
C CYS A 35 19.04 -5.03 13.63
N LYS A 36 20.20 -4.83 14.27
CA LYS A 36 20.67 -5.70 15.37
C LYS A 36 19.65 -5.85 16.52
N SER A 37 18.91 -4.80 16.82
CA SER A 37 17.82 -4.79 17.82
C SER A 37 16.60 -5.66 17.44
N SER A 38 16.41 -5.98 16.15
CA SER A 38 15.34 -6.86 15.66
C SER A 38 15.68 -8.35 15.84
N ARG A 39 16.96 -8.71 15.88
CA ARG A 39 17.42 -10.10 16.01
C ARG A 39 17.18 -10.69 17.40
N ASP A 40 16.93 -9.85 18.39
CA ASP A 40 16.59 -10.30 19.74
C ASP A 40 15.16 -10.90 19.76
N GLU A 41 14.90 -11.83 20.67
CA GLU A 41 13.58 -12.45 20.79
C GLU A 41 12.45 -11.43 21.01
N ARG A 42 12.77 -10.34 21.73
CA ARG A 42 11.90 -9.19 21.92
C ARG A 42 11.64 -8.42 20.62
N GLY A 43 12.67 -8.19 19.81
CA GLY A 43 12.55 -7.55 18.49
C GLY A 43 11.63 -8.32 17.54
N ARG A 44 11.75 -9.66 17.52
CA ARG A 44 10.88 -10.54 16.72
C ARG A 44 9.42 -10.51 17.16
N LYS A 45 9.15 -10.43 18.48
CA LYS A 45 7.78 -10.31 19.01
C LYS A 45 7.13 -8.98 18.62
N ILE A 46 7.90 -7.88 18.67
CA ILE A 46 7.44 -6.55 18.25
C ILE A 46 7.08 -6.54 16.77
N ILE A 47 7.96 -7.06 15.91
CA ILE A 47 7.71 -7.15 14.47
C ILE A 47 6.48 -8.01 14.17
N GLY A 48 6.35 -9.17 14.82
CA GLY A 48 5.19 -10.04 14.62
C GLY A 48 3.86 -9.35 14.94
N LYS A 49 3.79 -8.60 16.04
CA LYS A 49 2.59 -7.83 16.41
C LYS A 49 2.27 -6.73 15.41
N ALA A 50 3.29 -5.96 14.98
CA ALA A 50 3.12 -4.91 13.97
C ALA A 50 2.65 -5.48 12.63
N SER A 51 3.21 -6.63 12.22
CA SER A 51 2.90 -7.28 10.95
C SER A 51 1.46 -7.79 10.88
N ILE A 52 0.92 -8.31 11.99
CA ILE A 52 -0.51 -8.69 12.07
C ILE A 52 -1.43 -7.48 11.80
N ILE A 53 -1.10 -6.32 12.38
CA ILE A 53 -1.89 -5.09 12.16
C ILE A 53 -1.77 -4.63 10.70
N ALA A 54 -0.56 -4.66 10.14
CA ALA A 54 -0.32 -4.32 8.74
C ALA A 54 -1.08 -5.25 7.78
N LEU A 55 -1.15 -6.55 8.07
CA LEU A 55 -1.89 -7.53 7.28
C LEU A 55 -3.40 -7.26 7.28
N ILE A 56 -3.98 -6.91 8.43
CA ILE A 56 -5.39 -6.52 8.52
C ILE A 56 -5.64 -5.26 7.69
N CYS A 57 -4.77 -4.26 7.81
CA CYS A 57 -4.85 -3.04 7.01
C CYS A 57 -4.75 -3.33 5.51
N PHE A 58 -3.82 -4.19 5.09
CA PHE A 58 -3.69 -4.65 3.72
C PHE A 58 -4.98 -5.27 3.20
N GLY A 59 -5.61 -6.18 3.96
CA GLY A 59 -6.87 -6.83 3.57
C GLY A 59 -8.01 -5.82 3.36
N ILE A 60 -8.14 -4.83 4.24
CA ILE A 60 -9.14 -3.77 4.12
C ILE A 60 -8.85 -2.90 2.89
N CYS A 61 -7.62 -2.42 2.74
CA CYS A 61 -7.20 -1.57 1.61
C CYS A 61 -7.39 -2.30 0.27
N ALA A 62 -6.95 -3.55 0.17
CA ALA A 62 -7.09 -4.37 -1.05
C ALA A 62 -8.57 -4.56 -1.43
N THR A 63 -9.44 -4.79 -0.44
CA THR A 63 -10.89 -4.95 -0.67
C THR A 63 -11.55 -3.65 -1.13
N LEU A 64 -11.19 -2.51 -0.53
CA LEU A 64 -11.74 -1.21 -0.94
C LEU A 64 -11.27 -0.83 -2.35
N PHE A 65 -9.99 -1.00 -2.64
CA PHE A 65 -9.43 -0.69 -3.96
C PHE A 65 -9.93 -1.63 -5.05
N SER A 66 -10.15 -2.92 -4.77
CA SER A 66 -10.72 -3.85 -5.76
C SER A 66 -12.14 -3.45 -6.16
N HIS A 67 -12.98 -3.10 -5.17
CA HIS A 67 -14.33 -2.61 -5.43
C HIS A 67 -14.32 -1.28 -6.20
N TYR A 68 -13.38 -0.38 -5.88
CA TYR A 68 -13.22 0.89 -6.60
C TYR A 68 -12.78 0.68 -8.06
N MET A 69 -11.82 -0.21 -8.31
CA MET A 69 -11.39 -0.57 -9.67
C MET A 69 -12.53 -1.21 -10.47
N GLN A 70 -13.30 -2.10 -9.86
CA GLN A 70 -14.47 -2.71 -10.49
C GLN A 70 -15.54 -1.66 -10.83
N TYR A 71 -15.82 -0.73 -9.92
CA TYR A 71 -16.77 0.36 -10.14
C TYR A 71 -16.39 1.29 -11.30
N ILE A 72 -15.09 1.61 -11.43
CA ILE A 72 -14.58 2.40 -12.56
C ILE A 72 -14.72 1.61 -13.86
N ALA A 73 -14.34 0.33 -13.86
CA ALA A 73 -14.42 -0.52 -15.05
C ALA A 73 -15.86 -0.65 -15.58
N THR A 74 -16.85 -0.73 -14.69
CA THR A 74 -18.27 -0.79 -15.07
C THR A 74 -18.83 0.55 -15.52
N GLN A 75 -18.43 1.68 -14.91
CA GLN A 75 -18.87 3.01 -15.34
C GLN A 75 -18.35 3.43 -16.70
N GLN A 76 -17.11 3.04 -17.05
CA GLN A 76 -16.51 3.42 -18.32
C GLN A 76 -16.98 2.55 -19.50
N SER A 77 -17.80 1.51 -19.26
CA SER A 77 -18.33 0.61 -20.29
C SER A 77 -19.86 0.72 -20.43
N PRO A 78 -20.40 1.69 -21.18
CA PRO A 78 -21.82 1.67 -21.55
C PRO A 78 -22.15 0.61 -22.62
N ASP A 79 -21.16 0.14 -23.40
CA ASP A 79 -21.37 -0.59 -24.67
C ASP A 79 -20.68 -1.97 -24.78
N GLY A 80 -20.28 -2.58 -23.66
CA GLY A 80 -19.88 -4.00 -23.65
C GLY A 80 -18.55 -4.35 -24.33
N ASP A 81 -17.73 -3.36 -24.69
CA ASP A 81 -16.36 -3.60 -25.11
C ASP A 81 -15.43 -3.63 -23.89
N VAL A 82 -14.51 -4.60 -23.87
CA VAL A 82 -13.62 -4.88 -22.74
C VAL A 82 -12.68 -3.69 -22.56
N LEU A 83 -13.07 -2.73 -21.73
CA LEU A 83 -12.27 -1.53 -21.54
C LEU A 83 -10.91 -1.92 -20.98
N VAL A 84 -9.87 -1.51 -21.71
CA VAL A 84 -8.50 -1.53 -21.23
C VAL A 84 -8.47 -0.63 -19.99
N LEU A 85 -8.62 -1.23 -18.80
CA LEU A 85 -8.39 -0.54 -17.54
C LEU A 85 -7.03 0.12 -17.66
N ASP A 86 -6.98 1.44 -17.55
CA ASP A 86 -5.75 2.22 -17.73
C ASP A 86 -4.65 1.57 -16.87
N ALA A 87 -3.63 1.00 -17.50
CA ALA A 87 -2.62 0.21 -16.80
C ALA A 87 -1.96 1.05 -15.69
N PHE A 88 -1.89 2.36 -15.88
CA PHE A 88 -1.39 3.30 -14.87
C PHE A 88 -2.28 3.38 -13.63
N LEU A 89 -3.61 3.34 -13.79
CA LEU A 89 -4.59 3.34 -12.69
C LEU A 89 -4.42 2.10 -11.80
N ALA A 90 -4.37 0.92 -12.42
CA ALA A 90 -4.22 -0.35 -11.71
C ALA A 90 -2.88 -0.44 -10.96
N VAL A 91 -1.79 -0.04 -11.63
CA VAL A 91 -0.45 -0.01 -11.04
C VAL A 91 -0.39 0.96 -9.86
N ASN A 92 -0.98 2.15 -10.00
CA ASN A 92 -0.97 3.14 -8.93
C ASN A 92 -1.83 2.72 -7.73
N ALA A 93 -2.96 2.05 -7.96
CA ALA A 93 -3.78 1.46 -6.91
C ALA A 93 -3.02 0.41 -6.10
N ILE A 94 -2.33 -0.53 -6.78
CA ILE A 94 -1.48 -1.54 -6.12
C ILE A 94 -0.36 -0.87 -5.33
N GLN A 95 0.29 0.13 -5.91
CA GLN A 95 1.37 0.86 -5.27
C GLN A 95 0.89 1.62 -4.02
N LEU A 96 -0.31 2.20 -4.04
CA LEU A 96 -0.90 2.84 -2.86
C LEU A 96 -1.21 1.84 -1.76
N ILE A 97 -1.79 0.69 -2.09
CA ILE A 97 -2.04 -0.39 -1.11
C ILE A 97 -0.72 -0.77 -0.44
N PHE A 98 0.32 -1.04 -1.23
CA PHE A 98 1.64 -1.39 -0.70
C PHE A 98 2.21 -0.30 0.20
N ASN A 99 2.20 0.95 -0.24
CA ASN A 99 2.75 2.07 0.52
C ASN A 99 2.02 2.25 1.86
N ILE A 100 0.69 2.16 1.88
CA ILE A 100 -0.11 2.24 3.11
C ILE A 100 0.25 1.10 4.05
N THR A 101 0.30 -0.14 3.56
CA THR A 101 0.64 -1.31 4.38
C THR A 101 2.03 -1.18 5.01
N VAL A 102 3.03 -0.77 4.22
CA VAL A 102 4.39 -0.59 4.73
C VAL A 102 4.46 0.54 5.76
N ILE A 103 3.76 1.65 5.55
CA ILE A 103 3.70 2.74 6.54
C ILE A 103 3.10 2.23 7.85
N VAL A 104 1.99 1.50 7.79
CA VAL A 104 1.34 0.93 8.99
C VAL A 104 2.28 -0.03 9.71
N GLU A 105 3.03 -0.86 8.99
CA GLU A 105 4.00 -1.77 9.58
C GLU A 105 5.16 -1.03 10.24
N ILE A 106 5.77 -0.04 9.57
CA ILE A 106 6.84 0.80 10.12
C ILE A 106 6.36 1.52 11.38
N VAL A 107 5.21 2.18 11.32
CA VAL A 107 4.63 2.91 12.46
C VAL A 107 4.32 1.95 13.60
N GLY A 108 3.77 0.77 13.30
CA GLY A 108 3.51 -0.28 14.29
C GLY A 108 4.78 -0.74 15.00
N ILE A 109 5.86 -0.98 14.25
CA ILE A 109 7.17 -1.35 14.81
C ILE A 109 7.71 -0.24 15.71
N LEU A 110 7.66 1.02 15.26
CA LEU A 110 8.18 2.16 16.01
C LEU A 110 7.42 2.38 17.32
N ILE A 111 6.08 2.32 17.28
CA ILE A 111 5.24 2.49 18.47
C ILE A 111 5.49 1.37 19.47
N LEU A 112 5.51 0.12 19.02
CA LEU A 112 5.72 -1.03 19.90
C LEU A 112 7.14 -1.05 20.47
N ARG A 113 8.15 -0.64 19.69
CA ARG A 113 9.54 -0.51 20.16
C ARG A 113 9.70 0.59 21.22
N HIS A 114 8.91 1.66 21.17
CA HIS A 114 8.92 2.69 22.21
C HIS A 114 8.15 2.27 23.47
N ARG A 115 7.16 1.38 23.35
CA ARG A 115 6.27 0.97 24.44
C ARG A 115 6.80 -0.21 25.24
N GLU A 116 7.41 -1.20 24.58
CA GLU A 116 7.96 -2.40 25.21
C GLU A 116 9.41 -2.19 25.57
#